data_AF-A0A0G2FLK4-F1
#
_entry.id   AF-A0A0G2FLK4-F1
#
_cell.length_a   1.000
_cell.length_b   1.000
_cell.length_c   1.000
_cell.angle_alpha   90.00
_cell.angle_beta   90.00
_cell.angle_gamma   90.00
#
_symmetry.space_group_name_H-M   'P 1'
#
loop_
_entity.id
_entity.type
_entity.pdbx_description
1 polymer ?
#
loop_
_entity_poly.entity_id
_entity_poly.type
_entity_poly.pdbx_seq_one_letter_code
_entity_poly.pdbx_strand_id
1 'polypeptide(L)'
;MRFIIRDDAEQASVYVANYVVDRIKHFNPTPSHPFVLGLPTGSSPLGVYKVLVEMYKAGKISFENIVTFNMDEYIGIPRDHPESYHSFMWKNFFQHVNIKPGNVNILNGNAPNLEAECIDYEAKIKSVGGIDLFLAGIGEDGHIAFNEPGSSLASRTRVKTLAYDTILANSRFFGNDLEKVPKMALTVGVQTVLEAREVVAIILGARKALALQKCIEQGVNHMWTLSSLQLHPHPMIVCDEDATLELQVKTVKPPLKRLAANIPGHTQYFKSIEKVATSQGFEQILPSSIRTGPNVKSFKPISAQPVPTTVIDEVSPPLSPKESSPTILSPQPTTSRLLRATSPANEYPVRSVSPDFDLVPDRMADRLPDPGFANRRLTPNPESQNARQVGVY
;
A
#
# COMPACT_ATOMS: atom_id res chain seq x y z
N MET A 1 -10.27 -13.56 -4.83
CA MET A 1 -9.87 -12.91 -3.56
C MET A 1 -10.42 -13.70 -2.39
N ARG A 2 -9.59 -13.92 -1.36
CA ARG A 2 -10.01 -14.42 -0.05
C ARG A 2 -10.32 -13.23 0.85
N PHE A 3 -11.43 -13.27 1.57
CA PHE A 3 -11.82 -12.20 2.49
C PHE A 3 -12.15 -12.83 3.84
N ILE A 4 -11.37 -12.51 4.85
CA ILE A 4 -11.38 -13.15 6.17
C ILE A 4 -11.77 -12.10 7.20
N ILE A 5 -12.87 -12.36 7.91
CA ILE A 5 -13.38 -11.47 8.96
C ILE A 5 -13.15 -12.15 10.30
N ARG A 6 -12.54 -11.42 11.24
CA ARG A 6 -12.39 -11.82 12.64
C ARG A 6 -13.09 -10.81 13.52
N ASP A 7 -13.42 -11.22 14.74
CA ASP A 7 -14.29 -10.41 15.59
C ASP A 7 -13.58 -9.13 16.07
N ASP A 8 -12.25 -9.18 16.22
CA ASP A 8 -11.43 -8.07 16.67
C ASP A 8 -10.03 -8.06 16.00
N ALA A 9 -9.28 -6.98 16.25
CA ALA A 9 -7.94 -6.75 15.73
C ALA A 9 -6.91 -7.78 16.22
N GLU A 10 -7.08 -8.35 17.41
CA GLU A 10 -6.17 -9.35 17.98
C GLU A 10 -6.33 -10.69 17.24
N GLN A 11 -7.57 -11.15 17.08
CA GLN A 11 -7.88 -12.37 16.35
C GLN A 11 -7.50 -12.27 14.87
N ALA A 12 -7.69 -11.10 14.24
CA ALA A 12 -7.20 -10.84 12.89
C ALA A 12 -5.67 -10.96 12.83
N SER A 13 -4.96 -10.38 13.81
CA SER A 13 -3.49 -10.44 13.90
C SER A 13 -2.98 -11.88 14.11
N VAL A 14 -3.61 -12.63 15.00
CA VAL A 14 -3.28 -14.05 15.27
C VAL A 14 -3.50 -14.89 14.02
N TYR A 15 -4.59 -14.67 13.29
CA TYR A 15 -4.86 -15.38 12.04
C TYR A 15 -3.76 -15.14 11.00
N VAL A 16 -3.37 -13.89 10.78
CA VAL A 16 -2.30 -13.54 9.83
C VAL A 16 -0.96 -14.13 10.27
N ALA A 17 -0.62 -14.07 11.56
CA ALA A 17 0.63 -14.64 12.08
C ALA A 17 0.68 -16.17 11.87
N ASN A 18 -0.40 -16.89 12.19
CA ASN A 18 -0.51 -18.33 11.91
C ASN A 18 -0.35 -18.61 10.42
N TYR A 19 -1.02 -17.84 9.56
CA TYR A 19 -0.93 -18.01 8.11
C TYR A 19 0.51 -17.82 7.58
N VAL A 20 1.22 -16.81 8.07
CA VAL A 20 2.63 -16.56 7.73
C VAL A 20 3.50 -17.74 8.17
N VAL A 21 3.33 -18.23 9.40
CA VAL A 21 4.08 -19.39 9.92
C VAL A 21 3.80 -20.64 9.08
N ASP A 22 2.55 -20.89 8.74
CA ASP A 22 2.18 -22.03 7.90
C ASP A 22 2.78 -21.91 6.50
N ARG A 23 2.74 -20.71 5.88
CA ARG A 23 3.39 -20.47 4.59
C ARG A 23 4.90 -20.75 4.65
N ILE A 24 5.59 -20.27 5.68
CA ILE A 24 7.03 -20.50 5.84
C ILE A 24 7.32 -21.99 6.05
N LYS A 25 6.56 -22.69 6.91
CA LYS A 25 6.74 -24.13 7.17
C LYS A 25 6.52 -24.98 5.93
N HIS A 26 5.47 -24.69 5.17
CA HIS A 26 5.18 -25.41 3.93
C HIS A 26 6.23 -25.15 2.85
N PHE A 27 6.79 -23.93 2.81
CA PHE A 27 7.88 -23.60 1.91
C PHE A 27 9.18 -24.32 2.28
N ASN A 28 9.42 -24.52 3.58
CA ASN A 28 10.61 -25.18 4.14
C ASN A 28 11.93 -24.51 3.69
N PRO A 29 12.17 -23.24 4.07
CA PRO A 29 13.27 -22.46 3.54
C PRO A 29 14.65 -22.95 3.96
N THR A 30 15.59 -22.91 3.03
CA THR A 30 16.99 -23.30 3.22
C THR A 30 17.92 -22.13 2.90
N PRO A 31 19.23 -22.19 3.26
CA PRO A 31 20.15 -21.13 2.92
C PRO A 31 20.27 -20.84 1.41
N SER A 32 20.06 -21.85 0.55
CA SER A 32 20.09 -21.69 -0.91
C SER A 32 18.73 -21.38 -1.53
N HIS A 33 17.66 -21.44 -0.73
CA HIS A 33 16.29 -21.24 -1.17
C HIS A 33 15.49 -20.61 -0.03
N PRO A 34 15.71 -19.30 0.22
CA PRO A 34 15.05 -18.60 1.31
C PRO A 34 13.61 -18.28 0.98
N PHE A 35 12.79 -18.08 2.01
CA PHE A 35 11.44 -17.55 1.87
C PHE A 35 11.50 -16.01 1.83
N VAL A 36 10.91 -15.39 0.80
CA VAL A 36 10.95 -13.94 0.62
C VAL A 36 9.65 -13.29 1.08
N LEU A 37 9.72 -12.43 2.10
CA LEU A 37 8.58 -11.82 2.78
C LEU A 37 8.56 -10.29 2.60
N GLY A 38 7.50 -9.76 2.00
CA GLY A 38 7.20 -8.33 1.98
C GLY A 38 6.55 -7.88 3.28
N LEU A 39 7.01 -6.78 3.89
CA LEU A 39 6.60 -6.34 5.23
C LEU A 39 6.15 -4.87 5.28
N PRO A 40 5.01 -4.57 5.91
CA PRO A 40 4.55 -3.22 6.13
C PRO A 40 4.97 -2.69 7.50
N THR A 41 4.87 -1.37 7.70
CA THR A 41 4.97 -0.73 9.01
C THR A 41 3.61 -0.21 9.48
N GLY A 42 3.58 0.60 10.54
CA GLY A 42 2.37 1.22 11.06
C GLY A 42 1.63 0.36 12.09
N SER A 43 0.44 0.80 12.50
CA SER A 43 -0.28 0.21 13.63
C SER A 43 -0.89 -1.16 13.32
N SER A 44 -1.38 -1.37 12.09
CA SER A 44 -2.09 -2.60 11.70
C SER A 44 -1.24 -3.88 11.83
N PRO A 45 0.04 -3.92 11.39
CA PRO A 45 0.84 -5.15 11.52
C PRO A 45 1.47 -5.37 12.90
N LEU A 46 1.36 -4.43 13.86
CA LEU A 46 2.01 -4.58 15.18
C LEU A 46 1.56 -5.83 15.94
N GLY A 47 0.25 -6.14 15.88
CA GLY A 47 -0.27 -7.36 16.50
C GLY A 47 0.34 -8.61 15.87
N VAL A 48 0.47 -8.63 14.54
CA VAL A 48 1.09 -9.74 13.80
C VAL A 48 2.55 -9.94 14.23
N TYR A 49 3.34 -8.85 14.31
CA TYR A 49 4.74 -8.94 14.73
C TYR A 49 4.90 -9.48 16.15
N LYS A 50 4.06 -9.03 17.10
CA LYS A 50 4.08 -9.56 18.47
C LYS A 50 3.85 -11.07 18.51
N VAL A 51 2.81 -11.54 17.82
CA VAL A 51 2.48 -12.98 17.77
C VAL A 51 3.60 -13.78 17.07
N LEU A 52 4.19 -13.28 15.99
CA LEU A 52 5.31 -13.93 15.32
C LEU A 52 6.54 -14.05 16.24
N VAL A 53 6.85 -13.02 17.01
CA VAL A 53 7.93 -13.02 18.00
C VAL A 53 7.66 -14.05 19.10
N GLU A 54 6.44 -14.12 19.61
CA GLU A 54 6.04 -15.11 20.61
C GLU A 54 6.18 -16.54 20.07
N MET A 55 5.76 -16.78 18.83
CA MET A 55 5.90 -18.08 18.17
C MET A 55 7.37 -18.47 17.95
N TYR A 56 8.23 -17.51 17.60
CA TYR A 56 9.66 -17.74 17.52
C TYR A 56 10.26 -18.10 18.88
N LYS A 57 9.95 -17.33 19.94
CA LYS A 57 10.42 -17.59 21.31
C LYS A 57 9.92 -18.94 21.84
N ALA A 58 8.75 -19.39 21.40
CA ALA A 58 8.20 -20.71 21.70
C ALA A 58 8.79 -21.86 20.83
N GLY A 59 9.78 -21.58 19.96
CA GLY A 59 10.42 -22.58 19.10
C GLY A 59 9.54 -23.09 17.95
N LYS A 60 8.43 -22.41 17.63
CA LYS A 60 7.47 -22.85 16.61
C LYS A 60 7.89 -22.47 15.19
N ILE A 61 8.79 -21.51 15.02
CA ILE A 61 9.24 -20.99 13.72
C ILE A 61 10.67 -20.44 13.82
N SER A 62 11.40 -20.41 12.71
CA SER A 62 12.73 -19.80 12.57
C SER A 62 12.72 -18.80 11.43
N PHE A 63 13.42 -17.67 11.60
CA PHE A 63 13.57 -16.61 10.61
C PHE A 63 14.96 -16.61 9.94
N GLU A 64 15.79 -17.63 10.20
CA GLU A 64 17.18 -17.68 9.75
C GLU A 64 17.32 -17.65 8.22
N ASN A 65 16.44 -18.34 7.51
CA ASN A 65 16.43 -18.46 6.05
C ASN A 65 15.31 -17.63 5.41
N ILE A 66 14.98 -16.49 6.03
CA ILE A 66 13.98 -15.55 5.52
C ILE A 66 14.69 -14.29 5.04
N VAL A 67 14.25 -13.78 3.88
CA VAL A 67 14.67 -12.51 3.31
C VAL A 67 13.48 -11.56 3.32
N THR A 68 13.65 -10.34 3.84
CA THR A 68 12.55 -9.39 3.99
C THR A 68 12.73 -8.16 3.12
N PHE A 69 11.62 -7.63 2.60
CA PHE A 69 11.57 -6.37 1.87
C PHE A 69 10.47 -5.49 2.47
N ASN A 70 10.83 -4.32 2.98
CA ASN A 70 9.86 -3.34 3.45
C ASN A 70 9.24 -2.53 2.30
N MET A 71 8.00 -2.10 2.48
CA MET A 71 7.26 -1.37 1.44
C MET A 71 7.82 0.02 1.14
N ASP A 72 8.37 0.69 2.14
CA ASP A 72 8.65 2.12 2.09
C ASP A 72 9.64 2.55 3.18
N GLU A 73 10.17 3.77 3.02
CA GLU A 73 10.92 4.53 4.02
C GLU A 73 10.76 6.03 3.75
N TYR A 74 10.73 6.85 4.81
CA TYR A 74 10.66 8.30 4.67
C TYR A 74 11.96 8.89 4.12
N ILE A 75 11.86 9.92 3.29
CA ILE A 75 13.03 10.65 2.78
C ILE A 75 13.46 11.72 3.77
N GLY A 76 14.77 11.81 4.02
CA GLY A 76 15.38 12.87 4.84
C GLY A 76 15.26 12.69 6.36
N ILE A 77 14.63 11.62 6.83
CA ILE A 77 14.61 11.29 8.26
C ILE A 77 15.88 10.51 8.65
N PRO A 78 16.57 10.82 9.75
CA PRO A 78 17.71 10.01 10.20
C PRO A 78 17.30 8.53 10.37
N ARG A 79 18.19 7.62 9.97
CA ARG A 79 17.91 6.18 9.99
C ARG A 79 17.58 5.65 11.39
N ASP A 80 18.23 6.21 12.40
CA ASP A 80 18.09 5.93 13.82
C ASP A 80 16.98 6.74 14.51
N HIS A 81 16.32 7.64 13.79
CA HIS A 81 15.17 8.36 14.32
C HIS A 81 14.09 7.36 14.79
N PRO A 82 13.44 7.55 15.96
CA PRO A 82 12.48 6.57 16.51
C PRO A 82 11.31 6.25 15.57
N GLU A 83 10.89 7.23 14.77
CA GLU A 83 9.79 7.10 13.79
C GLU A 83 10.24 6.75 12.36
N SER A 84 11.54 6.48 12.12
CA SER A 84 11.96 5.89 10.85
C SER A 84 11.41 4.47 10.72
N TYR A 85 11.15 4.02 9.51
CA TYR A 85 10.65 2.65 9.30
C TYR A 85 11.73 1.62 9.56
N HIS A 86 12.99 1.99 9.38
CA HIS A 86 14.14 1.22 9.87
C HIS A 86 14.06 0.98 11.40
N SER A 87 13.91 2.03 12.21
CA SER A 87 13.82 1.92 13.67
C SER A 87 12.56 1.16 14.09
N PHE A 88 11.42 1.42 13.43
CA PHE A 88 10.18 0.70 13.68
C PHE A 88 10.36 -0.82 13.54
N MET A 89 10.98 -1.27 12.44
CA MET A 89 11.13 -2.70 12.16
C MET A 89 12.11 -3.38 13.12
N TRP A 90 13.23 -2.73 13.44
CA TRP A 90 14.16 -3.26 14.43
C TRP A 90 13.53 -3.32 15.82
N LYS A 91 12.86 -2.25 16.24
CA LYS A 91 12.20 -2.17 17.55
C LYS A 91 11.14 -3.25 17.75
N ASN A 92 10.28 -3.42 16.75
CA ASN A 92 9.06 -4.23 16.89
C ASN A 92 9.20 -5.68 16.43
N PHE A 93 10.20 -5.99 15.61
CA PHE A 93 10.30 -7.33 15.01
C PHE A 93 11.72 -7.87 14.95
N PHE A 94 12.60 -7.26 14.15
CA PHE A 94 13.84 -7.92 13.73
C PHE A 94 14.83 -8.19 14.86
N GLN A 95 14.91 -7.36 15.91
CA GLN A 95 15.80 -7.62 17.06
C GLN A 95 15.34 -8.77 17.96
N HIS A 96 14.09 -9.23 17.80
CA HIS A 96 13.47 -10.24 18.65
C HIS A 96 13.45 -11.64 18.03
N VAL A 97 13.97 -11.78 16.80
CA VAL A 97 14.01 -13.04 16.04
C VAL A 97 15.40 -13.30 15.47
N ASN A 98 15.71 -14.54 15.07
CA ASN A 98 17.01 -14.92 14.50
C ASN A 98 17.19 -14.58 13.01
N ILE A 99 16.57 -13.49 12.52
CA ILE A 99 16.77 -13.06 11.14
C ILE A 99 18.19 -12.53 10.95
N LYS A 100 18.85 -12.93 9.85
CA LYS A 100 20.20 -12.44 9.52
C LYS A 100 20.11 -10.99 9.03
N PRO A 101 20.87 -10.02 9.58
CA PRO A 101 20.80 -8.62 9.13
C PRO A 101 21.03 -8.43 7.63
N GLY A 102 21.90 -9.24 7.00
CA GLY A 102 22.13 -9.20 5.55
C GLY A 102 20.92 -9.61 4.68
N ASN A 103 19.91 -10.25 5.29
CA ASN A 103 18.66 -10.64 4.64
C ASN A 103 17.56 -9.57 4.81
N VAL A 104 17.80 -8.51 5.58
CA VAL A 104 16.85 -7.42 5.80
C VAL A 104 17.05 -6.32 4.75
N ASN A 105 15.99 -5.97 4.03
CA ASN A 105 16.03 -4.96 2.96
C ASN A 105 15.00 -3.87 3.22
N ILE A 106 15.48 -2.66 3.51
CA ILE A 106 14.66 -1.45 3.69
C ILE A 106 15.26 -0.38 2.78
N LEU A 107 14.39 0.36 2.08
CA LEU A 107 14.79 1.47 1.22
C LEU A 107 15.59 2.51 2.02
N ASN A 108 16.66 3.04 1.44
CA ASN A 108 17.44 4.10 2.05
C ASN A 108 16.92 5.49 1.68
N GLY A 109 16.04 6.05 2.51
CA GLY A 109 15.49 7.39 2.34
C GLY A 109 16.50 8.55 2.40
N ASN A 110 17.76 8.29 2.76
CA ASN A 110 18.86 9.26 2.77
C ASN A 110 19.92 8.94 1.71
N ALA A 111 19.62 8.10 0.72
CA ALA A 111 20.56 7.81 -0.36
C ALA A 111 20.90 9.09 -1.15
N PRO A 112 22.16 9.25 -1.58
CA PRO A 112 22.57 10.42 -2.37
C PRO A 112 21.87 10.46 -3.74
N ASN A 113 21.50 9.30 -4.29
CA ASN A 113 20.68 9.18 -5.48
C ASN A 113 19.49 8.26 -5.18
N LEU A 114 18.33 8.88 -4.97
CA LEU A 114 17.08 8.19 -4.62
C LEU A 114 16.54 7.30 -5.76
N GLU A 115 16.75 7.69 -7.01
CA GLU A 115 16.31 6.91 -8.17
C GLU A 115 17.15 5.63 -8.33
N ALA A 116 18.47 5.75 -8.17
CA ALA A 116 19.37 4.60 -8.16
C ALA A 116 19.01 3.62 -7.03
N GLU A 117 18.73 4.12 -5.82
CA GLU A 117 18.26 3.31 -4.70
C GLU A 117 16.98 2.52 -5.05
N CYS A 118 16.00 3.15 -5.70
CA CYS A 118 14.77 2.47 -6.14
C CYS A 118 15.03 1.38 -7.18
N ILE A 119 15.91 1.64 -8.15
CA ILE A 119 16.29 0.67 -9.21
C ILE A 119 17.01 -0.53 -8.58
N ASP A 120 17.96 -0.27 -7.69
CA ASP A 120 18.72 -1.31 -7.00
C ASP A 120 17.82 -2.16 -6.10
N TYR A 121 16.82 -1.56 -5.45
CA TYR A 121 15.83 -2.26 -4.66
C TYR A 121 15.02 -3.26 -5.49
N GLU A 122 14.55 -2.85 -6.67
CA GLU A 122 13.84 -3.70 -7.62
C GLU A 122 14.73 -4.82 -8.18
N ALA A 123 15.98 -4.50 -8.51
CA ALA A 123 16.97 -5.48 -8.95
C ALA A 123 17.25 -6.52 -7.86
N LYS A 124 17.26 -6.11 -6.59
CA LYS A 124 17.45 -6.99 -5.44
C LYS A 124 16.26 -7.92 -5.21
N ILE A 125 15.03 -7.42 -5.35
CA ILE A 125 13.82 -8.27 -5.33
C ILE A 125 13.90 -9.34 -6.43
N LYS A 126 14.28 -8.93 -7.64
CA LYS A 126 14.39 -9.85 -8.79
C LYS A 126 15.51 -10.88 -8.61
N SER A 127 16.65 -10.50 -8.03
CA SER A 127 17.80 -11.39 -7.87
C SER A 127 17.55 -12.54 -6.90
N VAL A 128 16.65 -12.34 -5.91
CA VAL A 128 16.18 -13.41 -5.01
C VAL A 128 14.97 -14.18 -5.55
N GLY A 129 14.54 -13.88 -6.78
CA GLY A 129 13.45 -14.57 -7.46
C GLY A 129 12.06 -13.96 -7.25
N GLY A 130 11.94 -12.81 -6.59
CA GLY A 130 10.65 -12.15 -6.30
C GLY A 130 10.02 -12.60 -4.97
N ILE A 131 8.94 -11.92 -4.56
CA ILE A 131 8.36 -12.04 -3.21
C ILE A 131 7.34 -13.20 -3.14
N ASP A 132 7.47 -14.08 -2.14
CA ASP A 132 6.59 -15.25 -1.96
C ASP A 132 5.28 -14.92 -1.25
N LEU A 133 5.35 -13.99 -0.31
CA LEU A 133 4.22 -13.46 0.43
C LEU A 133 4.48 -12.00 0.74
N PHE A 134 3.54 -11.13 0.38
CA PHE A 134 3.62 -9.71 0.64
C PHE A 134 2.53 -9.33 1.64
N LEU A 135 2.91 -8.94 2.85
CA LEU A 135 1.99 -8.34 3.81
C LEU A 135 1.82 -6.86 3.49
N ALA A 136 0.58 -6.39 3.46
CA ALA A 136 0.25 -5.00 3.16
C ALA A 136 -0.72 -4.43 4.19
N GLY A 137 -0.64 -3.13 4.42
CA GLY A 137 -1.71 -2.36 5.07
C GLY A 137 -2.52 -1.57 4.04
N ILE A 138 -3.51 -0.81 4.53
CA ILE A 138 -4.25 0.16 3.74
C ILE A 138 -4.23 1.53 4.42
N GLY A 139 -4.07 2.60 3.65
CA GLY A 139 -4.33 3.98 4.08
C GLY A 139 -5.83 4.26 4.31
N GLU A 140 -6.16 5.37 4.97
CA GLU A 140 -7.56 5.83 5.10
C GLU A 140 -8.13 6.30 3.74
N ASP A 141 -7.25 6.66 2.81
CA ASP A 141 -7.49 7.01 1.41
C ASP A 141 -7.39 5.80 0.45
N GLY A 142 -7.18 4.59 0.97
CA GLY A 142 -7.03 3.38 0.17
C GLY A 142 -5.67 3.13 -0.45
N HIS A 143 -4.63 3.87 -0.07
CA HIS A 143 -3.29 3.59 -0.60
C HIS A 143 -2.75 2.23 -0.14
N ILE A 144 -1.98 1.58 -1.02
CA ILE A 144 -1.09 0.47 -0.69
C ILE A 144 0.37 0.95 -0.71
N ALA A 145 1.13 0.69 0.35
CA ALA A 145 2.39 1.40 0.61
C ALA A 145 2.16 2.93 0.56
N PHE A 146 3.09 3.75 0.07
CA PHE A 146 2.83 5.18 -0.22
C PHE A 146 2.41 5.41 -1.69
N ASN A 147 1.67 4.48 -2.28
CA ASN A 147 1.02 4.70 -3.57
C ASN A 147 -0.27 5.52 -3.37
N GLU A 148 -0.07 6.80 -3.09
CA GLU A 148 -1.12 7.81 -2.89
C GLU A 148 -2.12 7.87 -4.05
N PRO A 149 -3.34 8.37 -3.83
CA PRO A 149 -4.35 8.55 -4.87
C PRO A 149 -3.80 9.24 -6.14
N GLY A 150 -4.13 8.67 -7.30
CA GLY A 150 -3.63 9.08 -8.61
C GLY A 150 -2.33 8.38 -9.03
N SER A 151 -1.75 7.52 -8.19
CA SER A 151 -0.58 6.72 -8.55
C SER A 151 -0.89 5.69 -9.64
N SER A 152 0.00 5.56 -10.63
CA SER A 152 -0.14 4.52 -11.66
C SER A 152 -0.23 3.12 -11.05
N LEU A 153 -1.21 2.33 -11.51
CA LEU A 153 -1.36 0.93 -11.09
C LEU A 153 -0.24 0.03 -11.65
N ALA A 154 0.48 0.49 -12.69
CA ALA A 154 1.65 -0.18 -13.25
C ALA A 154 2.98 0.38 -12.68
N SER A 155 2.92 1.14 -11.59
CA SER A 155 4.11 1.81 -11.03
C SER A 155 5.13 0.82 -10.46
N ARG A 156 6.42 1.21 -10.53
CA ARG A 156 7.55 0.57 -9.84
C ARG A 156 7.97 1.36 -8.61
N THR A 157 8.94 0.83 -7.87
CA THR A 157 9.58 1.52 -6.74
C THR A 157 10.07 2.90 -7.16
N ARG A 158 9.69 3.94 -6.40
CA ARG A 158 9.99 5.34 -6.74
C ARG A 158 9.85 6.25 -5.54
N VAL A 159 10.27 7.50 -5.73
CA VAL A 159 9.97 8.62 -4.85
C VAL A 159 8.50 9.02 -5.00
N LYS A 160 7.82 9.23 -3.87
CA LYS A 160 6.45 9.76 -3.81
C LYS A 160 6.33 10.87 -2.79
N THR A 161 5.67 11.96 -3.19
CA THR A 161 5.17 12.99 -2.28
C THR A 161 3.94 12.46 -1.57
N LEU A 162 3.90 12.64 -0.24
CA LEU A 162 2.79 12.18 0.59
C LEU A 162 1.57 13.08 0.41
N ALA A 163 0.38 12.49 0.44
CA ALA A 163 -0.87 13.24 0.44
C ALA A 163 -1.07 13.93 1.79
N TYR A 164 -1.88 15.01 1.79
CA TYR A 164 -2.18 15.72 3.03
C TYR A 164 -2.85 14.82 4.07
N ASP A 165 -3.76 13.93 3.65
CA ASP A 165 -4.43 12.98 4.53
C ASP A 165 -3.44 12.01 5.18
N THR A 166 -2.43 11.55 4.44
CA THR A 166 -1.32 10.72 4.95
C THR A 166 -0.48 11.47 5.97
N ILE A 167 -0.13 12.73 5.68
CA ILE A 167 0.61 13.60 6.61
C ILE A 167 -0.19 13.79 7.91
N LEU A 168 -1.49 14.07 7.79
CA LEU A 168 -2.39 14.24 8.93
C LEU A 168 -2.48 12.95 9.77
N ALA A 169 -2.69 11.80 9.13
CA ALA A 169 -2.80 10.51 9.82
C ALA A 169 -1.50 10.11 10.53
N ASN A 170 -0.34 10.44 9.95
CA ASN A 170 0.98 10.09 10.50
C ASN A 170 1.51 11.10 11.52
N SER A 171 0.96 12.32 11.56
CA SER A 171 1.34 13.37 12.52
C SER A 171 1.30 12.92 13.98
N ARG A 172 0.41 11.98 14.32
CA ARG A 172 0.32 11.36 15.65
C ARG A 172 1.63 10.72 16.13
N PHE A 173 2.48 10.29 15.21
CA PHE A 173 3.80 9.72 15.50
C PHE A 173 4.86 10.82 15.70
N PHE A 174 4.62 12.01 15.17
CA PHE A 174 5.53 13.16 15.22
C PHE A 174 5.06 14.23 16.23
N GLY A 175 4.38 13.81 17.31
CA GLY A 175 3.90 14.71 18.35
C GLY A 175 2.71 15.58 17.93
N ASN A 176 1.90 15.13 16.96
CA ASN A 176 0.80 15.86 16.33
C ASN A 176 1.23 17.15 15.62
N ASP A 177 2.48 17.22 15.18
CA ASP A 177 3.05 18.35 14.43
C ASP A 177 3.24 17.97 12.96
N LEU A 178 2.45 18.59 12.08
CA LEU A 178 2.44 18.31 10.64
C LEU A 178 3.77 18.67 9.97
N GLU A 179 4.49 19.68 10.46
CA GLU A 179 5.75 20.12 9.84
C GLU A 179 6.91 19.17 10.15
N LYS A 180 6.78 18.33 11.18
CA LYS A 180 7.76 17.28 11.51
C LYS A 180 7.58 16.01 10.68
N VAL A 181 6.45 15.85 10.00
CA VAL A 181 6.21 14.69 9.16
C VAL A 181 6.99 14.84 7.85
N PRO A 182 7.82 13.87 7.45
CA PRO A 182 8.49 13.91 6.15
C PRO A 182 7.48 14.02 5.00
N LYS A 183 7.72 14.95 4.08
CA LYS A 183 6.77 15.25 2.98
C LYS A 183 6.88 14.28 1.80
N MET A 184 7.93 13.45 1.78
CA MET A 184 8.24 12.52 0.71
C MET A 184 8.73 11.19 1.28
N ALA A 185 8.52 10.11 0.55
CA ALA A 185 8.97 8.77 0.88
C ALA A 185 9.47 8.03 -0.37
N LEU A 186 10.35 7.05 -0.15
CA LEU A 186 10.59 5.99 -1.12
C LEU A 186 9.54 4.91 -0.87
N THR A 187 8.97 4.35 -1.94
CA THR A 187 7.94 3.32 -1.82
C THR A 187 7.99 2.36 -2.99
N VAL A 188 7.70 1.09 -2.72
CA VAL A 188 7.46 0.10 -3.77
C VAL A 188 6.26 0.51 -4.61
N GLY A 189 6.29 0.15 -5.89
CA GLY A 189 5.18 0.43 -6.79
C GLY A 189 4.00 -0.52 -6.60
N VAL A 190 2.84 -0.14 -7.13
CA VAL A 190 1.65 -1.02 -7.14
C VAL A 190 1.97 -2.32 -7.88
N GLN A 191 2.64 -2.24 -9.04
CA GLN A 191 3.03 -3.42 -9.80
C GLN A 191 4.06 -4.27 -9.06
N THR A 192 4.97 -3.65 -8.31
CA THR A 192 5.96 -4.35 -7.48
C THR A 192 5.25 -5.23 -6.43
N VAL A 193 4.17 -4.75 -5.83
CA VAL A 193 3.35 -5.55 -4.89
C VAL A 193 2.56 -6.63 -5.62
N LEU A 194 1.95 -6.32 -6.77
CA LEU A 194 1.19 -7.28 -7.57
C LEU A 194 2.04 -8.39 -8.20
N GLU A 195 3.36 -8.23 -8.27
CA GLU A 195 4.29 -9.27 -8.72
C GLU A 195 4.65 -10.27 -7.62
N ALA A 196 4.24 -10.02 -6.37
CA ALA A 196 4.33 -11.03 -5.33
C ALA A 196 3.46 -12.24 -5.68
N ARG A 197 3.83 -13.43 -5.19
CA ARG A 197 3.04 -14.64 -5.47
C ARG A 197 1.73 -14.67 -4.70
N GLU A 198 1.73 -14.05 -3.53
CA GLU A 198 0.56 -13.84 -2.69
C GLU A 198 0.65 -12.48 -2.01
N VAL A 199 -0.50 -11.80 -1.88
CA VAL A 199 -0.61 -10.56 -1.13
C VAL A 199 -1.67 -10.73 -0.05
N VAL A 200 -1.32 -10.42 1.21
CA VAL A 200 -2.24 -10.42 2.35
C VAL A 200 -2.34 -9.00 2.89
N ALA A 201 -3.50 -8.36 2.73
CA ALA A 201 -3.78 -7.05 3.28
C ALA A 201 -4.43 -7.15 4.67
N ILE A 202 -3.87 -6.42 5.64
CA ILE A 202 -4.33 -6.35 7.04
C ILE A 202 -5.08 -5.03 7.22
N ILE A 203 -6.40 -5.10 7.46
CA ILE A 203 -7.27 -3.93 7.48
C ILE A 203 -8.07 -3.92 8.78
N LEU A 204 -7.68 -3.05 9.72
CA LEU A 204 -8.22 -3.05 11.10
C LEU A 204 -8.81 -1.69 11.46
N GLY A 205 -9.98 -1.71 12.10
CA GLY A 205 -10.67 -0.57 12.71
C GLY A 205 -11.56 0.23 11.76
N ALA A 206 -12.55 0.91 12.36
CA ALA A 206 -13.62 1.63 11.65
C ALA A 206 -13.11 2.71 10.68
N ARG A 207 -11.99 3.37 10.99
CA ARG A 207 -11.38 4.39 10.11
C ARG A 207 -11.01 3.86 8.72
N LYS A 208 -10.84 2.54 8.57
CA LYS A 208 -10.49 1.90 7.29
C LYS A 208 -11.70 1.38 6.53
N ALA A 209 -12.91 1.48 7.09
CA ALA A 209 -14.10 0.87 6.49
C ALA A 209 -14.46 1.46 5.13
N LEU A 210 -14.38 2.79 4.98
CA LEU A 210 -14.61 3.45 3.69
C LEU A 210 -13.59 3.00 2.65
N ALA A 211 -12.30 3.04 2.99
CA ALA A 211 -11.23 2.59 2.09
C ALA A 211 -11.42 1.14 1.66
N LEU A 212 -11.81 0.27 2.60
CA LEU A 212 -12.09 -1.14 2.31
C LEU A 212 -13.25 -1.29 1.32
N GLN A 213 -14.39 -0.62 1.57
CA GLN A 213 -15.55 -0.64 0.67
C GLN A 213 -15.16 -0.19 -0.74
N LYS A 214 -14.44 0.93 -0.85
CA LYS A 214 -13.96 1.46 -2.13
C LYS A 214 -13.07 0.47 -2.86
N CYS A 215 -12.22 -0.25 -2.15
CA CYS A 215 -11.28 -1.19 -2.76
C CYS A 215 -11.89 -2.53 -3.16
N ILE A 216 -13.00 -2.97 -2.55
CA ILE A 216 -13.56 -4.31 -2.80
C ILE A 216 -14.93 -4.31 -3.50
N GLU A 217 -15.77 -3.30 -3.26
CA GLU A 217 -17.12 -3.24 -3.84
C GLU A 217 -17.20 -2.33 -5.07
N GLN A 218 -16.22 -1.45 -5.25
CA GLN A 218 -16.12 -0.59 -6.43
C GLN A 218 -15.10 -1.15 -7.43
N GLY A 219 -15.02 -0.52 -8.60
CA GLY A 219 -14.10 -0.93 -9.65
C GLY A 219 -12.64 -0.59 -9.33
N VAL A 220 -11.73 -1.26 -10.03
CA VAL A 220 -10.29 -0.96 -9.99
C VAL A 220 -10.04 0.49 -10.40
N ASN A 221 -9.34 1.24 -9.55
CA ASN A 221 -9.14 2.67 -9.72
C ASN A 221 -7.83 3.14 -9.06
N HIS A 222 -7.08 4.02 -9.74
CA HIS A 222 -5.87 4.63 -9.20
C HIS A 222 -6.08 5.61 -8.03
N MET A 223 -7.32 6.00 -7.73
CA MET A 223 -7.64 6.79 -6.53
C MET A 223 -7.69 5.94 -5.26
N TRP A 224 -7.90 4.63 -5.40
CA TRP A 224 -7.94 3.67 -4.30
C TRP A 224 -6.99 2.53 -4.67
N THR A 225 -5.68 2.75 -4.54
CA THR A 225 -4.68 1.89 -5.21
C THR A 225 -4.70 0.44 -4.72
N LEU A 226 -5.17 0.17 -3.50
CA LEU A 226 -5.40 -1.21 -3.03
C LEU A 226 -6.50 -1.96 -3.81
N SER A 227 -7.41 -1.26 -4.52
CA SER A 227 -8.37 -1.89 -5.45
C SER A 227 -7.69 -2.71 -6.55
N SER A 228 -6.42 -2.44 -6.84
CA SER A 228 -5.61 -3.22 -7.76
C SER A 228 -5.45 -4.69 -7.34
N LEU A 229 -5.64 -5.02 -6.06
CA LEU A 229 -5.67 -6.41 -5.59
C LEU A 229 -6.79 -7.23 -6.24
N GLN A 230 -7.83 -6.62 -6.78
CA GLN A 230 -8.85 -7.34 -7.56
C GLN A 230 -8.25 -8.00 -8.82
N LEU A 231 -7.13 -7.48 -9.33
CA LEU A 231 -6.41 -8.02 -10.50
C LEU A 231 -5.38 -9.10 -10.11
N HIS A 232 -5.07 -9.24 -8.82
CA HIS A 232 -4.07 -10.19 -8.35
C HIS A 232 -4.63 -11.63 -8.39
N PRO A 233 -3.85 -12.66 -8.75
CA PRO A 233 -4.33 -14.05 -8.77
C PRO A 233 -4.60 -14.61 -7.37
N HIS A 234 -3.81 -14.19 -6.38
CA HIS A 234 -3.89 -14.70 -5.00
C HIS A 234 -3.93 -13.58 -3.94
N PRO A 235 -4.98 -12.74 -3.91
CA PRO A 235 -5.12 -11.71 -2.89
C PRO A 235 -5.95 -12.26 -1.72
N MET A 236 -5.50 -11.95 -0.51
CA MET A 236 -6.23 -12.15 0.73
C MET A 236 -6.37 -10.82 1.45
N ILE A 237 -7.56 -10.57 1.98
CA ILE A 237 -7.81 -9.48 2.91
C ILE A 237 -8.22 -10.10 4.24
N VAL A 238 -7.58 -9.67 5.31
CA VAL A 238 -7.93 -10.04 6.69
C VAL A 238 -8.31 -8.76 7.43
N CYS A 239 -9.52 -8.75 7.98
CA CYS A 239 -10.05 -7.58 8.68
C CYS A 239 -10.78 -7.94 9.97
N ASP A 240 -10.96 -6.94 10.84
CA ASP A 240 -11.87 -7.02 11.97
C ASP A 240 -13.31 -6.62 11.58
N GLU A 241 -14.28 -6.80 12.47
CA GLU A 241 -15.68 -6.43 12.21
C GLU A 241 -15.82 -4.92 11.95
N ASP A 242 -15.10 -4.08 12.70
CA ASP A 242 -15.16 -2.62 12.57
C ASP A 242 -14.74 -2.13 11.18
N ALA A 243 -13.77 -2.79 10.54
CA ALA A 243 -13.39 -2.46 9.16
C ALA A 243 -14.50 -2.78 8.14
N THR A 244 -15.55 -3.53 8.50
CA THR A 244 -16.63 -3.92 7.58
C THR A 244 -17.85 -2.99 7.60
N LEU A 245 -17.85 -1.94 8.43
CA LEU A 245 -19.02 -1.09 8.68
C LEU A 245 -19.64 -0.45 7.43
N GLU A 246 -18.83 -0.14 6.41
CA GLU A 246 -19.28 0.47 5.15
C GLU A 246 -19.61 -0.55 4.06
N LEU A 247 -19.40 -1.85 4.31
CA LEU A 247 -19.68 -2.90 3.34
C LEU A 247 -21.17 -3.21 3.26
N GLN A 248 -21.63 -3.61 2.07
CA GLN A 248 -23.01 -4.05 1.90
C GLN A 248 -23.25 -5.32 2.70
N VAL A 249 -24.44 -5.40 3.32
CA VAL A 249 -24.85 -6.59 4.08
C VAL A 249 -24.75 -7.85 3.24
N LYS A 250 -25.00 -7.82 1.93
CA LYS A 250 -24.84 -9.01 1.06
C LYS A 250 -23.38 -9.43 0.81
N THR A 251 -22.44 -8.50 0.94
CA THR A 251 -21.00 -8.76 0.84
C THR A 251 -20.52 -9.42 2.13
N VAL A 252 -21.07 -8.96 3.25
CA VAL A 252 -20.79 -9.50 4.58
C VAL A 252 -21.70 -10.66 4.96
N LYS A 253 -22.87 -10.91 4.36
CA LYS A 253 -23.88 -11.95 4.70
C LYS A 253 -24.41 -12.66 3.45
N PRO A 254 -24.58 -13.99 3.43
CA PRO A 254 -25.10 -14.65 2.25
C PRO A 254 -26.54 -14.21 1.97
N PRO A 255 -27.01 -14.24 0.71
CA PRO A 255 -28.42 -14.10 0.43
C PRO A 255 -29.17 -15.24 1.12
N LEU A 256 -29.99 -14.91 2.12
CA LEU A 256 -30.89 -15.85 2.77
C LEU A 256 -31.72 -16.60 1.72
N LYS A 257 -31.41 -17.87 1.48
CA LYS A 257 -32.37 -18.80 0.87
C LYS A 257 -32.72 -19.88 1.88
N ARG A 258 -33.92 -19.71 2.44
CA ARG A 258 -34.89 -20.73 2.85
C ARG A 258 -34.31 -22.14 3.00
N LEU A 259 -33.88 -22.51 4.20
CA LEU A 259 -33.97 -23.90 4.67
C LEU A 259 -33.81 -23.95 6.19
N ALA A 260 -34.87 -24.45 6.82
CA ALA A 260 -34.94 -25.04 8.16
C ALA A 260 -34.70 -24.14 9.39
N ALA A 261 -35.82 -23.98 10.10
CA ALA A 261 -36.02 -23.65 11.51
C ALA A 261 -34.83 -23.82 12.48
N ASN A 262 -34.72 -22.85 13.41
CA ASN A 262 -34.19 -22.98 14.76
C ASN A 262 -32.69 -23.26 14.98
N ILE A 263 -31.80 -22.41 14.45
CA ILE A 263 -30.44 -22.28 14.99
C ILE A 263 -30.10 -20.78 15.21
N PRO A 264 -29.87 -20.33 16.46
CA PRO A 264 -29.39 -18.98 16.71
C PRO A 264 -27.89 -18.91 16.36
N GLY A 265 -27.56 -18.12 15.33
CA GLY A 265 -26.19 -17.97 14.86
C GLY A 265 -26.12 -17.42 13.44
N HIS A 266 -26.30 -16.10 13.30
CA HIS A 266 -26.20 -15.40 12.03
C HIS A 266 -24.78 -15.52 11.45
N THR A 267 -24.59 -16.34 10.41
CA THR A 267 -23.28 -16.47 9.76
C THR A 267 -23.19 -15.62 8.48
N GLN A 268 -22.12 -14.83 8.41
CA GLN A 268 -21.72 -13.86 7.38
C GLN A 268 -21.29 -14.53 6.04
N TYR A 269 -21.37 -13.91 4.84
CA TYR A 269 -21.19 -14.51 3.49
C TYR A 269 -19.82 -15.15 3.37
N PHE A 270 -18.77 -14.37 3.59
CA PHE A 270 -17.41 -14.88 3.59
C PHE A 270 -17.14 -15.85 4.73
N LYS A 271 -17.67 -15.62 5.95
CA LYS A 271 -17.60 -16.61 7.05
C LYS A 271 -18.31 -17.93 6.68
N SER A 272 -19.38 -17.87 5.88
CA SER A 272 -20.14 -19.02 5.43
C SER A 272 -19.42 -19.77 4.31
N ILE A 273 -18.76 -19.07 3.39
CA ILE A 273 -17.90 -19.67 2.36
C ILE A 273 -16.71 -20.34 3.03
N GLU A 274 -16.03 -19.67 3.96
CA GLU A 274 -14.93 -20.23 4.74
C GLU A 274 -15.39 -21.50 5.47
N LYS A 275 -16.48 -21.42 6.23
CA LYS A 275 -17.04 -22.57 6.97
C LYS A 275 -17.44 -23.74 6.06
N VAL A 276 -18.09 -23.47 4.92
CA VAL A 276 -18.47 -24.51 3.96
C VAL A 276 -17.22 -25.14 3.35
N ALA A 277 -16.25 -24.34 2.91
CA ALA A 277 -14.99 -24.82 2.34
C ALA A 277 -14.25 -25.73 3.35
N THR A 278 -14.09 -25.26 4.60
CA THR A 278 -13.51 -26.06 5.70
C THR A 278 -14.30 -27.34 5.97
N SER A 279 -15.64 -27.29 5.99
CA SER A 279 -16.48 -28.48 6.23
C SER A 279 -16.37 -29.54 5.14
N GLN A 280 -16.00 -29.16 3.93
CA GLN A 280 -15.78 -30.06 2.80
C GLN A 280 -14.31 -30.52 2.70
N GLY A 281 -13.46 -30.17 3.68
CA GLY A 281 -12.02 -30.44 3.64
C GLY A 281 -11.30 -29.69 2.52
N PHE A 282 -11.92 -28.66 1.95
CA PHE A 282 -11.38 -27.86 0.86
C PHE A 282 -10.97 -26.50 1.38
N GLU A 283 -9.69 -26.31 1.67
CA GLU A 283 -9.16 -24.96 1.88
C GLU A 283 -8.82 -24.35 0.51
N GLN A 284 -9.02 -23.04 0.32
CA GLN A 284 -8.47 -22.31 -0.84
C GLN A 284 -6.94 -22.24 -0.71
N ILE A 285 -6.30 -23.37 -0.96
CA ILE A 285 -4.86 -23.57 -0.86
C ILE A 285 -4.22 -23.13 -2.18
N LEU A 286 -3.11 -22.40 -2.07
CA LEU A 286 -2.31 -22.01 -3.22
C LEU A 286 -1.78 -23.25 -3.98
N PRO A 287 -1.65 -23.17 -5.31
CA PRO A 287 -0.97 -24.21 -6.09
C PRO A 287 0.40 -24.56 -5.48
N SER A 288 0.79 -25.84 -5.54
CA SER A 288 2.04 -26.31 -4.92
C SER A 288 3.26 -25.52 -5.37
N SER A 289 3.33 -25.16 -6.66
CA SER A 289 4.41 -24.37 -7.25
C SER A 289 4.58 -22.97 -6.63
N ILE A 290 3.48 -22.37 -6.16
CA ILE A 290 3.51 -21.07 -5.46
C ILE A 290 3.89 -21.25 -3.99
N ARG A 291 3.43 -22.34 -3.37
CA ARG A 291 3.75 -22.63 -1.96
C ARG A 291 5.21 -22.94 -1.73
N THR A 292 5.88 -23.57 -2.70
CA THR A 292 7.31 -23.89 -2.62
C THR A 292 8.20 -22.84 -3.27
N GLY A 293 7.64 -21.83 -3.93
CA GLY A 293 8.40 -20.85 -4.71
C GLY A 293 9.22 -21.43 -5.88
N PRO A 294 9.91 -20.59 -6.65
CA PRO A 294 10.76 -21.01 -7.75
C PRO A 294 12.06 -21.63 -7.22
N ASN A 295 12.53 -22.71 -7.86
CA ASN A 295 13.80 -23.35 -7.51
C ASN A 295 14.96 -22.50 -8.06
N VAL A 296 15.45 -21.53 -7.27
CA VAL A 296 16.55 -20.64 -7.69
C VAL A 296 17.88 -21.38 -7.54
N LYS A 297 18.41 -21.93 -8.64
CA LYS A 297 19.70 -22.67 -8.66
C LYS A 297 20.94 -21.82 -8.33
N SER A 298 20.79 -20.53 -8.04
CA SER A 298 21.89 -19.58 -7.88
C SER A 298 21.63 -18.53 -6.81
N PHE A 299 21.16 -18.92 -5.62
CA PHE A 299 21.22 -18.02 -4.47
C PHE A 299 22.69 -17.77 -4.12
N LYS A 300 23.22 -16.59 -4.47
CA LYS A 300 24.49 -16.11 -3.93
C LYS A 300 24.17 -15.40 -2.62
N PRO A 301 24.80 -15.74 -1.49
CA PRO A 301 24.64 -14.99 -0.26
C PRO A 301 25.00 -13.52 -0.54
N ILE A 302 24.09 -12.61 -0.18
CA ILE A 302 24.28 -11.18 -0.34
C ILE A 302 25.53 -10.81 0.47
N SER A 303 26.57 -10.27 -0.18
CA SER A 303 27.79 -9.87 0.52
C SER A 303 27.44 -8.83 1.57
N ALA A 304 27.72 -9.12 2.84
CA ALA A 304 27.53 -8.18 3.92
C ALA A 304 28.38 -6.92 3.66
N GLN A 305 27.74 -5.82 3.31
CA GLN A 305 28.32 -4.50 3.60
C GLN A 305 28.43 -4.40 5.14
N PRO A 306 29.49 -3.80 5.68
CA PRO A 306 29.66 -3.70 7.13
C PRO A 306 28.47 -2.95 7.72
N VAL A 307 27.67 -3.66 8.52
CA VAL A 307 26.54 -3.11 9.26
C VAL A 307 27.13 -2.34 10.45
N PRO A 308 26.91 -1.02 10.58
CA PRO A 308 27.26 -0.32 11.81
C PRO A 308 26.36 -0.83 12.93
N THR A 309 26.96 -1.34 14.00
CA THR A 309 26.25 -1.78 15.20
C THR A 309 25.61 -0.56 15.88
N THR A 310 24.29 -0.51 15.95
CA THR A 310 23.60 0.51 16.76
C THR A 310 23.52 0.01 18.21
N VAL A 311 24.25 0.66 19.11
CA VAL A 311 24.06 0.52 20.55
C VAL A 311 23.03 1.58 20.95
N ILE A 312 21.90 1.13 21.53
CA ILE A 312 20.89 2.03 22.10
C ILE A 312 21.25 2.18 23.58
N ASP A 313 21.87 3.30 23.95
CA ASP A 313 22.11 3.62 25.36
C ASP A 313 20.80 4.04 26.04
N GLU A 314 20.57 3.53 27.25
CA GLU A 314 19.45 3.93 28.11
C GLU A 314 19.62 5.40 28.54
N VAL A 315 18.67 6.25 28.16
CA VAL A 315 18.70 7.69 28.44
C VAL A 315 18.40 7.95 29.93
N SER A 316 19.41 8.44 30.66
CA SER A 316 19.23 9.10 31.96
C SER A 316 18.82 10.57 31.80
N PRO A 317 18.07 11.17 32.75
CA PRO A 317 17.43 12.48 32.54
C PRO A 317 18.40 13.67 32.57
N PRO A 318 18.13 14.77 31.84
CA PRO A 318 19.09 15.85 31.63
C PRO A 318 19.14 16.86 32.79
N LEU A 319 20.36 17.28 33.12
CA LEU A 319 20.67 18.52 33.85
C LEU A 319 20.75 19.70 32.85
N SER A 320 20.49 20.90 33.38
CA SER A 320 20.13 22.19 32.75
C SER A 320 21.05 22.78 31.66
N PRO A 321 20.56 23.78 30.88
CA PRO A 321 21.08 24.09 29.55
C PRO A 321 22.23 25.12 29.56
N LYS A 322 23.19 24.94 28.65
CA LYS A 322 24.11 26.00 28.22
C LYS A 322 23.85 26.35 26.76
N GLU A 323 23.73 27.65 26.53
CA GLU A 323 23.47 28.32 25.27
C GLU A 323 24.60 28.08 24.25
N SER A 324 24.23 27.60 23.06
CA SER A 324 24.92 27.93 21.82
C SER A 324 23.98 27.68 20.63
N SER A 325 23.47 28.76 20.06
CA SER A 325 22.65 28.78 18.85
C SER A 325 23.50 28.46 17.61
N PRO A 326 23.14 27.48 16.76
CA PRO A 326 23.81 27.28 15.48
C PRO A 326 23.22 28.22 14.42
N THR A 327 24.09 29.03 13.83
CA THR A 327 23.82 29.93 12.72
C THR A 327 23.36 29.16 11.49
N ILE A 328 22.13 29.43 11.02
CA ILE A 328 21.61 28.94 9.73
C ILE A 328 22.31 29.72 8.61
N LEU A 329 23.20 29.07 7.86
CA LEU A 329 23.72 29.59 6.61
C LEU A 329 22.70 29.36 5.50
N SER A 330 21.98 30.40 5.12
CA SER A 330 21.13 30.43 3.93
C SER A 330 21.98 30.32 2.64
N PRO A 331 21.61 29.48 1.65
CA PRO A 331 22.37 29.36 0.41
C PRO A 331 22.23 30.63 -0.45
N GLN A 332 23.36 31.14 -0.93
CA GLN A 332 23.45 32.28 -1.86
C GLN A 332 23.04 31.86 -3.28
N PRO A 333 22.28 32.68 -4.03
CA PRO A 333 21.91 32.37 -5.41
C PRO A 333 23.12 32.51 -6.32
N THR A 334 23.51 31.41 -6.98
CA THR A 334 24.57 31.45 -8.00
C THR A 334 24.03 32.03 -9.29
N THR A 335 24.76 33.02 -9.78
CA THR A 335 24.48 33.82 -10.96
C THR A 335 24.45 32.99 -12.24
N SER A 336 23.41 33.22 -13.02
CA SER A 336 23.22 32.76 -14.40
C SER A 336 24.29 33.31 -15.34
N ARG A 337 25.23 32.47 -15.77
CA ARG A 337 25.99 32.65 -17.02
C ARG A 337 26.72 31.37 -17.42
N LEU A 338 26.28 30.79 -18.55
CA LEU A 338 27.03 30.05 -19.58
C LEU A 338 26.33 28.76 -19.99
N LEU A 339 25.44 28.88 -20.98
CA LEU A 339 25.46 28.02 -22.17
C LEU A 339 24.92 28.88 -23.33
N ARG A 340 25.84 29.56 -24.02
CA ARG A 340 25.63 30.07 -25.38
C ARG A 340 25.50 28.84 -26.28
N ALA A 341 24.29 28.49 -26.69
CA ALA A 341 24.08 27.66 -27.86
C ALA A 341 23.95 28.58 -29.08
N THR A 342 24.87 28.41 -30.02
CA THR A 342 24.85 29.02 -31.35
C THR A 342 23.93 28.22 -32.27
N SER A 343 23.02 28.94 -32.96
CA SER A 343 22.17 28.55 -34.12
C SER A 343 20.65 28.46 -33.83
N PRO A 344 19.80 28.86 -34.80
CA PRO A 344 18.55 29.56 -34.53
C PRO A 344 17.37 28.62 -34.27
N ALA A 345 16.42 29.15 -33.50
CA ALA A 345 15.10 28.56 -33.29
C ALA A 345 14.37 28.40 -34.64
N ASN A 346 14.15 27.15 -35.05
CA ASN A 346 13.18 26.80 -36.07
C ASN A 346 12.22 25.74 -35.52
N GLU A 347 10.94 26.05 -35.63
CA GLU A 347 9.78 25.15 -35.72
C GLU A 347 9.40 24.33 -34.47
N TYR A 348 8.45 24.89 -33.71
CA TYR A 348 7.54 24.10 -32.88
C TYR A 348 6.67 23.21 -33.80
N PRO A 349 6.44 21.92 -33.48
CA PRO A 349 5.47 21.14 -34.22
C PRO A 349 4.07 21.68 -33.92
N VAL A 350 3.51 22.40 -34.89
CA VAL A 350 2.10 22.77 -34.96
C VAL A 350 1.28 21.48 -34.88
N ARG A 351 0.33 21.40 -33.92
CA ARG A 351 -0.66 20.31 -33.89
C ARG A 351 -1.30 20.18 -35.27
N SER A 352 -1.29 18.98 -35.83
CA SER A 352 -2.01 18.67 -37.07
C SER A 352 -3.49 19.01 -36.89
N VAL A 353 -3.93 20.07 -37.57
CA VAL A 353 -5.36 20.37 -37.76
C VAL A 353 -5.91 19.27 -38.68
N SER A 354 -6.94 18.56 -38.22
CA SER A 354 -7.63 17.59 -39.07
C SER A 354 -8.30 18.34 -40.24
N PRO A 355 -8.26 17.83 -41.48
CA PRO A 355 -8.91 18.50 -42.60
C PRO A 355 -10.42 18.54 -42.39
N ASP A 356 -10.99 19.72 -42.58
CA ASP A 356 -12.43 20.00 -42.58
C ASP A 356 -13.14 19.09 -43.59
N PHE A 357 -13.74 18.01 -43.09
CA PHE A 357 -14.87 17.36 -43.72
C PHE A 357 -16.12 17.86 -42.99
N ASP A 358 -17.11 18.31 -43.75
CA ASP A 358 -18.43 18.78 -43.29
C ASP A 358 -19.03 17.86 -42.21
N LEU A 359 -18.70 18.13 -40.95
CA LEU A 359 -19.29 17.47 -39.79
C LEU A 359 -20.64 18.13 -39.55
N VAL A 360 -21.68 17.59 -40.17
CA VAL A 360 -23.06 17.84 -39.77
C VAL A 360 -23.21 17.34 -38.33
N PRO A 361 -23.48 18.21 -37.33
CA PRO A 361 -23.63 17.75 -35.97
C PRO A 361 -24.92 16.94 -35.85
N ASP A 362 -24.78 15.63 -35.68
CA ASP A 362 -25.87 14.68 -35.43
C ASP A 362 -26.54 15.03 -34.10
N ARG A 363 -27.74 15.62 -34.15
CA ARG A 363 -28.52 15.91 -32.96
C ARG A 363 -29.40 14.71 -32.67
N MET A 364 -29.40 14.25 -31.42
CA MET A 364 -30.30 13.18 -30.93
C MET A 364 -31.79 13.42 -31.28
N ALA A 365 -32.20 14.67 -31.48
CA ALA A 365 -33.55 15.06 -31.88
C ALA A 365 -33.92 14.63 -33.32
N ASP A 366 -32.93 14.50 -34.22
CA ASP A 366 -33.13 14.14 -35.63
C ASP A 366 -33.41 12.64 -35.82
N ARG A 367 -33.25 11.84 -34.75
CA ARG A 367 -33.45 10.38 -34.72
C ARG A 367 -34.82 9.96 -34.19
N LEU A 368 -35.70 10.91 -33.89
CA LEU A 368 -37.05 10.66 -33.37
C LEU A 368 -38.11 10.88 -34.46
N PRO A 369 -38.97 9.90 -34.78
CA PRO A 369 -40.01 10.04 -35.79
C PRO A 369 -41.26 10.70 -35.17
N ASP A 370 -41.18 11.97 -34.77
CA ASP A 370 -42.37 12.70 -34.35
C ASP A 370 -42.26 14.21 -34.66
N PRO A 371 -43.03 14.75 -35.63
CA PRO A 371 -42.91 16.14 -36.09
C PRO A 371 -43.34 17.20 -35.07
N GLY A 372 -43.78 16.81 -33.86
CA GLY A 372 -44.21 17.72 -32.80
C GLY A 372 -43.09 18.42 -32.01
N PHE A 373 -41.82 18.00 -32.15
CA PHE A 373 -40.72 18.51 -31.33
C PHE A 373 -39.73 19.45 -32.05
N ALA A 374 -39.83 19.62 -33.37
CA ALA A 374 -38.88 20.42 -34.15
C ALA A 374 -38.90 21.94 -33.83
N ASN A 375 -39.97 22.45 -33.20
CA ASN A 375 -40.14 23.89 -32.95
C ASN A 375 -40.13 24.32 -31.47
N ARG A 376 -39.68 23.46 -30.54
CA ARG A 376 -39.53 23.86 -29.12
C ARG A 376 -38.06 23.91 -28.71
N ARG A 377 -37.54 25.13 -28.47
CA ARG A 377 -36.27 25.32 -27.73
C ARG A 377 -36.43 24.77 -26.31
N LEU A 378 -35.64 23.76 -25.97
CA LEU A 378 -35.57 23.14 -24.63
C LEU A 378 -34.56 23.82 -23.70
N THR A 379 -34.00 24.97 -24.09
CA THR A 379 -33.09 25.77 -23.26
C THR A 379 -33.60 27.22 -23.16
N PRO A 380 -33.67 27.82 -21.95
CA PRO A 380 -34.07 29.22 -21.79
C PRO A 380 -33.04 30.18 -22.39
N ASN A 381 -33.51 31.31 -22.92
CA ASN A 381 -32.65 32.36 -23.49
C ASN A 381 -31.84 33.07 -22.37
N PRO A 382 -30.57 33.46 -22.58
CA PRO A 382 -29.74 34.10 -21.54
C PRO A 382 -30.35 35.39 -20.96
N GLU A 383 -31.13 36.12 -21.77
CA GLU A 383 -31.82 37.35 -21.37
C GLU A 383 -32.93 37.12 -20.33
N SER A 384 -33.46 35.89 -20.22
CA SER A 384 -34.50 35.53 -19.26
C SER A 384 -33.97 35.14 -17.86
N GLN A 385 -32.65 35.01 -17.70
CA GLN A 385 -32.03 34.72 -16.40
C GLN A 385 -31.74 35.99 -15.58
N ASN A 386 -31.52 37.15 -16.23
CA ASN A 386 -31.29 38.42 -15.54
C ASN A 386 -32.54 39.02 -14.88
N ALA A 387 -33.75 38.61 -15.27
CA ALA A 387 -35.00 39.11 -14.70
C ALA A 387 -35.41 38.42 -13.38
N ARG A 388 -34.67 37.41 -12.90
CA ARG A 388 -34.97 36.69 -11.64
C ARG A 388 -34.07 37.06 -10.46
N GLN A 389 -33.13 37.98 -10.63
CA GLN A 389 -32.22 38.43 -9.56
C GLN A 389 -32.55 39.81 -8.97
N VAL A 390 -33.63 40.46 -9.41
CA VAL A 390 -34.07 41.77 -8.87
C VAL A 390 -35.54 41.66 -8.48
N GLY A 391 -35.82 41.19 -7.25
CA GLY A 391 -37.19 41.09 -6.79
C GLY A 391 -37.42 40.21 -5.56
N VAL A 392 -36.69 40.46 -4.46
CA VAL A 392 -37.18 40.19 -3.11
C VAL A 392 -36.64 41.31 -2.21
N TYR A 393 -37.52 42.25 -1.85
CA TYR A 393 -37.39 43.08 -0.66
C TYR A 393 -38.13 42.38 0.49
#